data_AF-A0A978TCZ0-F1
#
_entry.id   AF-A0A978TCZ0-F1
#
_cell.length_a   1.000
_cell.length_b   1.000
_cell.length_c   1.000
_cell.angle_alpha   90.00
_cell.angle_beta   90.00
_cell.angle_gamma   90.00
#
_symmetry.space_group_name_H-M   'P 1'
#
loop_
_entity.id
_entity.type
_entity.pdbx_description
1 polymer ?
#
loop_
_entity_poly.entity_id
_entity_poly.type
_entity_poly.pdbx_seq_one_letter_code
_entity_poly.pdbx_strand_id
1 'polypeptide(L)'
;PEVVGFYALTHGLVKASLFLTAGALPSRSFKELHDRPIYTPIWIALAIASFSISGFPLLSGFGAKVLTMKNLEPWQVIAMNLAALGTAISFAKFIFLPHNRVKALPVKAGFWPAVLLLLAGLVAANGVYYDAYTWVNVVKPIATIALGWLAYLLIFHRVSLKLPQVLEQFEHLIGVMSLMLIALFGMVLA
;
A
#
# COMPACT_ATOMS: atom_id res chain seq x y z
N PRO A 1 14.79 7.69 15.21
CA PRO A 1 13.58 8.49 15.54
C PRO A 1 12.32 7.63 15.54
N GLU A 2 11.44 7.78 16.54
CA GLU A 2 10.21 6.99 16.72
C GLU A 2 9.30 6.99 15.48
N VAL A 3 9.24 8.13 14.78
CA VAL A 3 8.50 8.32 13.53
C VAL A 3 8.90 7.31 12.44
N VAL A 4 10.19 6.97 12.35
CA VAL A 4 10.70 6.02 11.35
C VAL A 4 10.29 4.59 11.71
N GLY A 5 10.32 4.24 13.00
CA GLY A 5 9.85 2.93 13.48
C GLY A 5 8.35 2.74 13.26
N PHE A 6 7.55 3.77 13.53
CA PHE A 6 6.12 3.77 13.25
C PHE A 6 5.83 3.65 11.74
N TYR A 7 6.57 4.37 10.90
CA TYR A 7 6.48 4.24 9.44
C TYR A 7 6.83 2.82 8.96
N ALA A 8 7.91 2.22 9.49
CA ALA A 8 8.31 0.86 9.14
C ALA A 8 7.26 -0.18 9.55
N LEU A 9 6.70 -0.08 10.76
CA LEU A 9 5.65 -0.95 11.27
C LEU A 9 4.40 -0.89 10.39
N THR A 10 3.90 0.32 10.14
CA THR A 10 2.67 0.53 9.35
C THR A 10 2.87 0.04 7.92
N HIS A 11 3.99 0.36 7.28
CA HIS A 11 4.31 -0.17 5.96
C HIS A 11 4.43 -1.70 5.94
N GLY A 12 5.03 -2.31 6.96
CA GLY A 12 5.13 -3.76 7.11
C GLY A 12 3.77 -4.43 7.19
N LEU A 13 2.89 -3.93 8.06
CA LEU A 13 1.52 -4.43 8.23
C LEU A 13 0.71 -4.34 6.93
N VAL A 14 0.78 -3.20 6.22
CA VAL A 14 0.06 -3.04 4.96
C VAL A 14 0.59 -3.97 3.88
N LYS A 15 1.92 -4.02 3.69
CA LYS A 15 2.53 -4.88 2.66
C LYS A 15 2.23 -6.36 2.93
N ALA A 16 2.36 -6.82 4.17
CA ALA A 16 2.01 -8.19 4.54
C ALA A 16 0.54 -8.50 4.24
N SER A 17 -0.36 -7.57 4.56
CA SER A 17 -1.79 -7.71 4.24
C SER A 17 -2.02 -7.83 2.73
N LEU A 18 -1.42 -6.94 1.94
CA LEU A 18 -1.51 -6.96 0.47
C LEU A 18 -0.98 -8.26 -0.12
N PHE A 19 0.18 -8.75 0.32
CA PHE A 19 0.76 -10.00 -0.20
C PHE A 19 -0.11 -11.22 0.14
N LEU A 20 -0.63 -11.30 1.36
CA LEU A 20 -1.53 -12.38 1.76
C LEU A 20 -2.84 -12.33 0.97
N THR A 21 -3.46 -11.16 0.83
CA THR A 21 -4.71 -11.00 0.07
C THR A 21 -4.50 -11.24 -1.42
N ALA A 22 -3.39 -10.80 -2.01
CA ALA A 22 -3.04 -11.09 -3.40
C ALA A 22 -2.83 -12.59 -3.66
N GLY A 23 -2.36 -13.34 -2.65
CA GLY A 23 -2.26 -14.80 -2.71
C GLY A 23 -3.61 -15.53 -2.71
N ALA A 24 -4.70 -14.85 -2.30
CA ALA A 24 -6.06 -15.37 -2.31
C ALA A 24 -6.86 -14.96 -3.57
N LEU A 25 -6.27 -14.19 -4.49
CA LEU A 25 -6.91 -13.81 -5.74
C LEU A 25 -6.96 -15.00 -6.72
N PRO A 26 -8.01 -15.08 -7.57
CA PRO A 26 -8.19 -16.20 -8.50
C PRO A 26 -7.18 -16.19 -9.66
N SER A 27 -6.53 -15.06 -9.92
CA SER A 27 -5.49 -14.92 -10.95
C SER A 27 -4.48 -13.84 -10.56
N ARG A 28 -3.28 -13.93 -11.13
CA ARG A 28 -2.24 -12.88 -11.09
C ARG A 28 -2.36 -11.90 -12.27
N SER A 29 -3.18 -12.22 -13.27
CA SER A 29 -3.42 -11.38 -14.43
C SER A 29 -4.56 -10.40 -14.16
N PHE A 30 -4.28 -9.10 -14.16
CA PHE A 30 -5.32 -8.07 -14.02
C PHE A 30 -6.39 -8.15 -15.12
N LYS A 31 -6.03 -8.62 -16.32
CA LYS A 31 -6.98 -8.86 -17.41
C LYS A 31 -8.00 -9.92 -17.01
N GLU A 32 -7.54 -11.05 -16.47
CA GLU A 32 -8.42 -12.11 -15.98
C GLU A 32 -9.22 -11.68 -14.75
N LEU A 33 -8.65 -10.85 -13.88
CA LEU A 33 -9.35 -10.30 -12.71
C LEU A 33 -10.45 -9.29 -13.10
N HIS A 34 -10.40 -8.69 -14.30
CA HIS A 34 -11.51 -7.86 -14.81
C HIS A 34 -12.65 -8.72 -15.35
N ASP A 35 -12.34 -9.89 -15.93
CA ASP A 35 -13.36 -10.80 -16.45
C ASP A 35 -13.97 -11.69 -15.34
N ARG A 36 -13.26 -11.88 -14.23
CA ARG A 36 -13.68 -12.70 -13.09
C ARG A 36 -13.85 -11.88 -11.82
N PRO A 37 -15.08 -11.67 -11.34
CA PRO A 37 -15.31 -10.89 -10.13
C PRO A 37 -14.70 -11.55 -8.90
N ILE A 38 -14.15 -10.72 -8.01
CA ILE A 38 -13.52 -11.14 -6.76
C ILE A 38 -14.59 -11.28 -5.67
N TYR A 39 -14.43 -12.25 -4.78
CA TYR A 39 -15.29 -12.38 -3.62
C TYR A 39 -15.22 -11.13 -2.73
N THR A 40 -16.37 -10.50 -2.45
CA THR A 40 -16.44 -9.19 -1.80
C THR A 40 -15.61 -9.09 -0.50
N PRO A 41 -15.62 -10.05 0.44
CA PRO A 41 -14.75 -9.97 1.62
C PRO A 41 -13.24 -9.92 1.33
N ILE A 42 -12.77 -10.64 0.31
CA ILE A 42 -11.35 -10.58 -0.10
C ILE A 42 -11.06 -9.21 -0.72
N TRP A 43 -11.98 -8.71 -1.56
CA TRP A 43 -11.88 -7.37 -2.13
C TRP A 43 -11.87 -6.28 -1.05
N ILE A 44 -12.68 -6.38 0.01
CA ILE A 44 -12.68 -5.41 1.12
C ILE A 44 -11.32 -5.38 1.80
N ALA A 45 -10.74 -6.55 2.13
CA ALA A 45 -9.41 -6.61 2.73
C ALA A 45 -8.34 -5.98 1.82
N LEU A 46 -8.42 -6.25 0.52
CA LEU A 46 -7.52 -5.69 -0.49
C LEU A 46 -7.68 -4.16 -0.59
N ALA A 47 -8.92 -3.68 -0.57
CA ALA A 47 -9.25 -2.26 -0.64
C ALA A 47 -8.72 -1.53 0.60
N ILE A 48 -8.98 -2.02 1.81
CA ILE A 48 -8.47 -1.42 3.07
C ILE A 48 -6.94 -1.33 3.03
N ALA A 49 -6.25 -2.40 2.64
CA ALA A 49 -4.80 -2.37 2.56
C ALA A 49 -4.30 -1.39 1.46
N SER A 50 -4.99 -1.33 0.32
CA SER A 50 -4.69 -0.39 -0.78
C SER A 50 -4.92 1.07 -0.38
N PHE A 51 -5.96 1.34 0.42
CA PHE A 51 -6.21 2.65 1.02
C PHE A 51 -5.12 3.04 2.01
N SER A 52 -4.71 2.10 2.87
CA SER A 52 -3.68 2.35 3.87
C SER A 52 -2.33 2.69 3.23
N ILE A 53 -1.88 1.94 2.23
CA ILE A 53 -0.60 2.22 1.55
C ILE A 53 -0.63 3.54 0.76
N SER A 54 -1.80 3.93 0.26
CA SER A 54 -1.99 5.22 -0.43
C SER A 54 -2.03 6.41 0.55
N GLY A 55 -2.08 6.14 1.85
CA GLY A 55 -2.15 7.16 2.91
C GLY A 55 -3.55 7.76 3.07
N PHE A 56 -4.60 6.96 2.84
CA PHE A 56 -5.97 7.39 3.08
C PHE A 56 -6.19 7.72 4.56
N PRO A 57 -6.85 8.85 4.91
CA PRO A 57 -7.16 9.19 6.29
C PRO A 57 -7.91 8.06 7.00
N LEU A 58 -7.78 7.93 8.33
CA LEU A 58 -8.35 6.85 9.17
C LEU A 58 -7.53 5.54 9.22
N LEU A 59 -6.46 5.42 8.43
CA LEU A 59 -5.56 4.27 8.46
C LEU A 59 -4.15 4.71 8.86
N SER A 60 -3.42 3.82 9.53
CA SER A 60 -2.12 4.17 10.12
C SER A 60 -1.06 4.63 9.10
N GLY A 61 -1.19 4.26 7.82
CA GLY A 61 -0.37 4.78 6.74
C GLY A 61 -0.48 6.30 6.55
N PHE A 62 -1.62 6.91 6.88
CA PHE A 62 -1.79 8.36 6.89
C PHE A 62 -0.95 9.03 7.98
N GLY A 63 -1.11 8.58 9.23
CA GLY A 63 -0.38 9.13 10.37
C GLY A 63 1.13 9.01 10.19
N ALA A 64 1.59 7.85 9.73
CA ALA A 64 2.99 7.61 9.43
C ALA A 64 3.54 8.61 8.41
N LYS A 65 2.83 8.81 7.30
CA LYS A 65 3.24 9.73 6.24
C LYS A 65 3.27 11.19 6.70
N VAL A 66 2.26 11.65 7.45
CA VAL A 66 2.21 13.02 7.97
C VAL A 66 3.40 13.28 8.91
N LEU A 67 3.70 12.33 9.80
CA LEU A 67 4.83 12.45 10.72
C LEU A 67 6.17 12.43 9.99
N THR A 68 6.34 11.56 8.99
CA THR A 68 7.56 11.54 8.18
C THR A 68 7.74 12.85 7.44
N MET A 69 6.70 13.40 6.82
CA MET A 69 6.80 14.65 6.06
C MET A 69 7.20 15.87 6.90
N LYS A 70 6.91 15.89 8.20
CA LYS A 70 7.38 16.94 9.11
C LYS A 70 8.89 16.94 9.33
N ASN A 71 9.57 15.82 9.04
CA ASN A 71 11.00 15.63 9.22
C ASN A 71 11.77 15.61 7.88
N LEU A 72 11.12 15.97 6.77
CA LEU A 72 11.72 15.97 5.44
C LEU A 72 12.10 17.38 5.00
N GLU A 73 13.23 17.48 4.30
CA GLU A 73 13.61 18.70 3.60
C GLU A 73 12.61 19.02 2.47
N PRO A 74 12.46 20.30 2.07
CA PRO A 74 11.46 20.70 1.07
C PRO A 74 11.53 19.93 -0.25
N TRP A 75 12.73 19.61 -0.73
CA TRP A 75 12.91 18.85 -1.97
C TRP A 75 12.51 17.37 -1.80
N GLN A 76 12.71 16.78 -0.61
CA GLN A 76 12.30 15.41 -0.28
C GLN A 76 10.77 15.31 -0.22
N VAL A 77 10.10 16.37 0.24
CA VAL A 77 8.64 16.47 0.24
C VAL A 77 8.07 16.38 -1.18
N ILE A 78 8.73 16.97 -2.17
CA ILE A 78 8.32 16.88 -3.58
C ILE A 78 8.41 15.42 -4.06
N ALA A 79 9.55 14.76 -3.83
CA ALA A 79 9.75 13.36 -4.19
C ALA A 79 8.72 12.44 -3.51
N MET A 80 8.44 12.64 -2.23
CA MET A 80 7.45 11.87 -1.47
C MET A 80 6.03 12.06 -2.00
N ASN A 81 5.64 13.28 -2.39
CA ASN A 81 4.32 13.53 -2.99
C ASN A 81 4.17 12.86 -4.36
N LEU A 82 5.22 12.87 -5.19
CA LEU A 82 5.24 12.11 -6.46
C LEU A 82 5.09 10.61 -6.21
N ALA A 83 5.85 10.07 -5.27
CA ALA A 83 5.77 8.66 -4.89
C ALA A 83 4.37 8.28 -4.38
N ALA A 84 3.76 9.15 -3.58
CA ALA A 84 2.40 8.97 -3.10
C ALA A 84 1.35 8.97 -4.22
N LEU A 85 1.48 9.89 -5.19
CA LEU A 85 0.61 9.92 -6.37
C LEU A 85 0.77 8.64 -7.19
N GLY A 86 2.01 8.21 -7.45
CA GLY A 86 2.29 6.95 -8.14
C GLY A 86 1.73 5.72 -7.41
N THR A 87 1.76 5.75 -6.07
CA THR A 87 1.16 4.70 -5.22
C THR A 87 -0.36 4.68 -5.39
N ALA A 88 -1.02 5.84 -5.31
CA ALA A 88 -2.47 5.94 -5.52
C ALA A 88 -2.89 5.45 -6.91
N ILE A 89 -2.14 5.82 -7.97
CA ILE A 89 -2.38 5.34 -9.35
C ILE A 89 -2.22 3.82 -9.44
N SER A 90 -1.14 3.28 -8.86
CA SER A 90 -0.81 1.85 -8.97
C SER A 90 -1.83 0.98 -8.22
N PHE A 91 -2.25 1.40 -7.03
CA PHE A 91 -3.19 0.67 -6.19
C PHE A 91 -4.66 0.90 -6.57
N ALA A 92 -4.99 1.95 -7.34
CA ALA A 92 -6.31 2.12 -7.93
C ALA A 92 -6.75 0.89 -8.74
N LYS A 93 -5.80 0.22 -9.41
CA LYS A 93 -6.03 -1.04 -10.14
C LYS A 93 -6.67 -2.14 -9.30
N PHE A 94 -6.38 -2.19 -8.00
CA PHE A 94 -6.97 -3.18 -7.10
C PHE A 94 -8.32 -2.73 -6.54
N ILE A 95 -8.46 -1.42 -6.28
CA ILE A 95 -9.70 -0.83 -5.75
C ILE A 95 -10.84 -0.96 -6.76
N PHE A 96 -10.58 -0.70 -8.05
CA PHE A 96 -11.59 -0.73 -9.10
C PHE A 96 -11.82 -2.13 -9.73
N LEU A 97 -11.32 -3.20 -9.11
CA LEU A 97 -11.61 -4.56 -9.58
C LEU A 97 -13.08 -4.92 -9.37
N PRO A 98 -13.72 -5.63 -10.33
CA PRO A 98 -15.08 -6.10 -10.16
C PRO A 98 -15.15 -7.10 -9.01
N HIS A 99 -16.20 -7.01 -8.21
CA HIS A 99 -16.41 -7.88 -7.05
C HIS A 99 -17.87 -8.31 -6.94
N ASN A 100 -18.10 -9.51 -6.42
CA ASN A 100 -19.44 -10.03 -6.15
C ASN A 100 -19.49 -10.88 -4.88
N ARG A 101 -20.70 -11.20 -4.42
CA ARG A 101 -20.93 -12.05 -3.24
C ARG A 101 -20.92 -13.55 -3.57
N VAL A 102 -20.55 -13.93 -4.79
CA VAL A 102 -20.51 -15.35 -5.20
C VAL A 102 -19.34 -16.02 -4.47
N LYS A 103 -19.58 -17.24 -3.96
CA LYS A 103 -18.61 -17.98 -3.14
C LYS A 103 -17.21 -17.94 -3.76
N ALA A 104 -16.24 -17.49 -2.96
CA ALA A 104 -14.83 -17.57 -3.32
C ALA A 104 -14.40 -19.02 -3.55
N LEU A 105 -13.31 -19.18 -4.31
CA LEU A 105 -12.46 -20.35 -4.20
C LEU A 105 -12.05 -20.53 -2.72
N PRO A 106 -11.93 -21.79 -2.24
CA PRO A 106 -11.54 -22.06 -0.87
C PRO A 106 -10.16 -21.43 -0.58
N VAL A 107 -10.13 -20.51 0.39
CA VAL A 107 -8.89 -19.93 0.91
C VAL A 107 -8.30 -20.84 1.98
N LYS A 108 -6.98 -20.80 2.16
CA LYS A 108 -6.30 -21.55 3.23
C LYS A 108 -6.87 -21.16 4.59
N ALA A 109 -7.00 -22.14 5.51
CA ALA A 109 -7.60 -21.91 6.83
C ALA A 109 -6.94 -20.78 7.63
N GLY A 110 -5.62 -20.59 7.50
CA GLY A 110 -4.87 -19.52 8.16
C GLY A 110 -5.02 -18.12 7.56
N PHE A 111 -5.70 -17.97 6.41
CA PHE A 111 -5.80 -16.68 5.71
C PHE A 111 -6.54 -15.63 6.54
N TRP A 112 -7.77 -15.93 6.96
CA TRP A 112 -8.62 -14.99 7.69
C TRP A 112 -8.04 -14.53 9.03
N PRO A 113 -7.55 -15.41 9.92
CA PRO A 113 -6.97 -14.95 11.17
C PRO A 113 -5.73 -14.07 10.94
N ALA A 114 -4.89 -14.40 9.95
CA ALA A 114 -3.72 -13.59 9.61
C ALA A 114 -4.10 -12.20 9.07
N VAL A 115 -5.02 -12.13 8.10
CA VAL A 115 -5.47 -10.86 7.53
C VAL A 115 -6.17 -10.00 8.57
N LEU A 116 -7.03 -10.59 9.41
CA LEU A 116 -7.71 -9.85 10.48
C LEU A 116 -6.73 -9.30 11.50
N LEU A 117 -5.71 -10.07 11.89
CA LEU A 117 -4.65 -9.60 12.79
C LEU A 117 -3.91 -8.40 12.20
N LEU A 118 -3.53 -8.46 10.92
CA LEU A 118 -2.79 -7.39 10.26
C LEU A 118 -3.65 -6.13 10.06
N LEU A 119 -4.90 -6.27 9.63
CA LEU A 119 -5.81 -5.15 9.47
C LEU A 119 -6.19 -4.52 10.82
N ALA A 120 -6.41 -5.33 11.85
CA ALA A 120 -6.63 -4.85 13.21
C ALA A 120 -5.40 -4.07 13.71
N GLY A 121 -4.20 -4.58 13.45
CA GLY A 121 -2.94 -3.86 13.73
C GLY A 121 -2.88 -2.50 13.03
N LEU A 122 -3.32 -2.40 11.78
CA LEU A 122 -3.37 -1.12 11.06
C LEU A 122 -4.31 -0.10 11.69
N VAL A 123 -5.47 -0.55 12.17
CA VAL A 123 -6.45 0.31 12.83
C VAL A 123 -5.96 0.70 14.23
N ALA A 124 -5.43 -0.25 15.00
CA ALA A 124 -4.88 0.01 16.34
C ALA A 124 -3.70 1.00 16.29
N ALA A 125 -2.78 0.82 15.33
CA ALA A 125 -1.65 1.73 15.12
C ALA A 125 -2.10 3.17 14.77
N ASN A 126 -3.25 3.34 14.11
CA ASN A 126 -3.77 4.67 13.78
C ASN A 126 -4.21 5.46 15.03
N GLY A 127 -4.66 4.79 16.08
CA GLY A 127 -5.12 5.42 17.33
C GLY A 127 -4.03 6.10 18.16
N VAL A 128 -2.76 5.97 17.76
CA VAL A 128 -1.61 6.50 18.51
C VAL A 128 -1.35 8.00 18.23
N TYR A 129 -1.85 8.56 17.13
CA TYR A 129 -1.54 9.94 16.73
C TYR A 129 -2.76 10.73 16.23
N TYR A 130 -3.45 11.40 17.15
CA TYR A 130 -4.59 12.29 16.85
C TYR A 130 -4.13 13.63 16.22
N ASP A 131 -2.91 14.10 16.52
CA ASP A 131 -2.36 15.36 15.98
C ASP A 131 -2.09 15.33 14.47
N ALA A 132 -2.18 14.16 13.84
CA ALA A 132 -2.12 14.04 12.38
C ALA A 132 -3.39 14.58 11.69
N TYR A 133 -4.51 14.67 12.41
CA TYR A 133 -5.84 14.99 11.87
C TYR A 133 -6.14 16.51 11.88
N THR A 134 -5.29 17.29 11.21
CA THR A 134 -5.64 18.68 10.88
C THR A 134 -6.34 18.75 9.53
N TRP A 135 -7.21 19.75 9.33
CA TRP A 135 -7.92 19.95 8.06
C TRP A 135 -7.00 19.94 6.85
N VAL A 136 -5.87 20.65 6.92
CA VAL A 136 -4.87 20.71 5.85
C VAL A 136 -4.24 19.33 5.59
N ASN A 137 -3.92 18.60 6.66
CA ASN A 137 -3.30 17.28 6.56
C ASN A 137 -4.26 16.24 6.02
N VAL A 138 -5.58 16.36 6.24
CA VAL A 138 -6.58 15.41 5.73
C VAL A 138 -6.96 15.70 4.27
N VAL A 139 -7.18 16.97 3.92
CA VAL A 139 -7.65 17.35 2.58
C VAL A 139 -6.58 17.06 1.51
N LYS A 140 -5.31 17.34 1.80
CA LYS A 140 -4.23 17.20 0.82
C LYS A 140 -4.06 15.74 0.33
N PRO A 141 -3.98 14.72 1.19
CA PRO A 141 -3.90 13.32 0.75
C PRO A 141 -5.17 12.83 0.06
N ILE A 142 -6.37 13.26 0.49
CA ILE A 142 -7.60 12.94 -0.24
C ILE A 142 -7.52 13.47 -1.66
N ALA A 143 -7.08 14.72 -1.85
CA ALA A 143 -6.89 15.29 -3.17
C ALA A 143 -5.84 14.53 -3.99
N THR A 144 -4.71 14.13 -3.40
CA THR A 144 -3.69 13.30 -4.09
C THR A 144 -4.25 11.95 -4.52
N ILE A 145 -5.04 11.29 -3.66
CA ILE A 145 -5.64 9.98 -3.97
C ILE A 145 -6.68 10.13 -5.07
N ALA A 146 -7.57 11.11 -4.97
CA ALA A 146 -8.57 11.40 -5.99
C ALA A 146 -7.92 11.72 -7.35
N LEU A 147 -6.85 12.52 -7.35
CA LEU A 147 -6.07 12.80 -8.55
C LEU A 147 -5.44 11.52 -9.14
N GLY A 148 -4.89 10.67 -8.28
CA GLY A 148 -4.32 9.38 -8.71
C GLY A 148 -5.38 8.45 -9.30
N TRP A 149 -6.58 8.42 -8.75
CA TRP A 149 -7.70 7.65 -9.29
C TRP A 149 -8.18 8.21 -10.63
N LEU A 150 -8.30 9.54 -10.77
CA LEU A 150 -8.65 10.17 -12.04
C LEU A 150 -7.61 9.86 -13.11
N ALA A 151 -6.32 10.00 -12.79
CA ALA A 151 -5.23 9.63 -13.69
C ALA A 151 -5.29 8.15 -14.07
N TYR A 152 -5.59 7.27 -13.10
CA TYR A 152 -5.80 5.85 -13.37
C TYR A 152 -6.95 5.62 -14.36
N LEU A 153 -8.15 6.13 -14.09
CA LEU A 153 -9.34 5.88 -14.90
C LEU A 153 -9.22 6.46 -16.32
N LEU A 154 -8.65 7.66 -16.46
CA LEU A 154 -8.56 8.36 -17.75
C LEU A 154 -7.40 7.88 -18.62
N ILE A 155 -6.25 7.56 -18.01
CA ILE A 155 -5.00 7.30 -18.72
C ILE A 155 -4.57 5.85 -18.51
N PHE A 156 -4.23 5.47 -17.27
CA PHE A 156 -3.50 4.22 -17.02
C PHE A 156 -4.35 2.95 -17.05
N HIS A 157 -5.69 3.05 -16.97
CA HIS A 157 -6.58 1.91 -17.12
C HIS A 157 -6.50 1.31 -18.53
N ARG A 158 -6.22 2.14 -19.54
CA ARG A 158 -6.08 1.72 -20.94
C ARG A 158 -4.66 1.28 -21.31
N VAL A 159 -3.68 1.51 -20.43
CA VAL A 159 -2.25 1.25 -20.74
C VAL A 159 -1.77 0.00 -20.01
N SER A 160 -1.43 -1.04 -20.77
CA SER A 160 -0.76 -2.24 -20.25
C SER A 160 0.75 -2.02 -20.18
N LEU A 161 1.23 -1.31 -19.16
CA LEU A 161 2.67 -1.20 -18.87
C LEU A 161 3.18 -2.57 -18.37
N LYS A 162 3.99 -3.24 -19.19
CA LYS A 162 4.77 -4.42 -18.77
C LYS A 162 6.11 -3.93 -18.22
N LEU A 163 6.25 -3.92 -16.89
CA LEU A 163 7.54 -3.63 -16.26
C LEU A 163 8.48 -4.83 -16.41
N PRO A 164 9.81 -4.61 -16.49
CA PRO A 164 10.77 -5.69 -16.57
C PRO A 164 10.76 -6.53 -15.28
N GLN A 165 10.47 -7.82 -15.41
CA GLN A 165 10.37 -8.76 -14.29
C GLN A 165 11.73 -9.12 -13.65
N VAL A 166 12.84 -8.70 -14.25
CA VAL A 166 14.20 -8.97 -13.74
C VAL A 166 14.37 -8.38 -12.33
N LEU A 167 13.84 -7.18 -12.08
CA LEU A 167 13.92 -6.54 -10.75
C LEU A 167 13.03 -7.22 -9.70
N GLU A 168 12.10 -8.07 -10.12
CA GLU A 168 11.18 -8.80 -9.24
C GLU A 168 11.71 -10.20 -8.87
N GLN A 169 12.82 -10.65 -9.47
CA GLN A 169 13.40 -11.95 -9.12
C GLN A 169 13.86 -11.93 -7.65
N PHE A 170 13.51 -12.99 -6.93
CA PHE A 170 13.75 -13.09 -5.49
C PHE A 170 15.22 -12.90 -5.11
N GLU A 171 16.13 -13.48 -5.89
CA GLU A 171 17.58 -13.37 -5.71
C GLU A 171 18.05 -11.91 -5.82
N HIS A 172 17.60 -11.20 -6.86
CA HIS A 172 17.91 -9.78 -7.05
C HIS A 172 17.27 -8.91 -5.95
N LEU A 173 16.03 -9.20 -5.56
CA LEU A 173 15.33 -8.46 -4.51
C LEU A 173 16.04 -8.60 -3.16
N ILE A 174 16.38 -9.83 -2.74
CA ILE A 174 17.14 -10.08 -1.52
C ILE A 174 18.54 -9.46 -1.61
N GLY A 175 19.20 -9.57 -2.76
CA GLY A 175 20.50 -8.96 -2.99
C GLY A 175 20.47 -7.46 -2.75
N VAL A 176 19.53 -6.73 -3.38
CA VAL A 176 19.39 -5.27 -3.22
C VAL A 176 19.01 -4.90 -1.78
N MET A 177 18.07 -5.63 -1.15
CA MET A 177 17.71 -5.38 0.25
C MET A 177 18.90 -5.58 1.20
N SER A 178 19.72 -6.61 0.95
CA SER A 178 20.92 -6.88 1.76
C SER A 178 21.99 -5.81 1.56
N LEU A 179 22.24 -5.38 0.31
CA LEU A 179 23.16 -4.28 -0.01
C LEU A 179 22.73 -2.98 0.67
N MET A 180 21.42 -2.67 0.65
CA MET A 180 20.88 -1.51 1.36
C MET A 180 21.09 -1.60 2.87
N LEU A 181 20.91 -2.78 3.47
CA LEU A 181 21.20 -2.98 4.89
C LEU A 181 22.68 -2.75 5.20
N ILE A 182 23.58 -3.31 4.40
CA ILE A 182 25.03 -3.10 4.55
C ILE A 182 25.38 -1.62 4.44
N ALA A 183 24.84 -0.90 3.45
CA ALA A 183 25.07 0.53 3.27
C ALA A 183 24.57 1.35 4.47
N LEU A 184 23.36 1.07 4.97
CA LEU A 184 22.78 1.76 6.12
C LEU A 184 23.55 1.48 7.41
N PHE A 185 23.93 0.23 7.67
CA PHE A 185 24.79 -0.09 8.82
C PHE A 185 26.19 0.52 8.69
N GLY A 186 26.74 0.52 7.47
CA GLY A 186 28.02 1.16 7.17
C GLY A 186 28.00 2.66 7.47
N MET A 187 26.93 3.38 7.14
CA MET A 187 26.78 4.81 7.45
C MET A 187 26.68 5.11 8.96
N VAL A 188 26.33 4.13 9.79
CA VAL A 188 26.29 4.29 11.25
C VAL A 188 27.65 3.98 11.89
N LEU A 189 28.44 3.11 11.26
CA LEU A 189 29.76 2.68 11.74
C LEU A 189 30.92 3.56 11.22
N ALA A 190 30.69 4.36 10.18
CA ALA A 190 31.63 5.32 9.60
C ALA A 190 31.49 6.70 10.26
#